data_AF-A0A3M5ZXA7-F1
#
_entry.id   AF-A0A3M5ZXA7-F1
#
_cell.length_a   1.000
_cell.length_b   1.000
_cell.length_c   1.000
_cell.angle_alpha   90.00
_cell.angle_beta   90.00
_cell.angle_gamma   90.00
#
_symmetry.space_group_name_H-M   'P 1'
#
loop_
_entity.id
_entity.type
_entity.pdbx_description
1 polymer ?
#
loop_
_entity_poly.entity_id
_entity_poly.type
_entity_poly.pdbx_seq_one_letter_code
_entity_poly.pdbx_strand_id
1 'polypeptide(L)'
;MIESRLAWSEIASRAGVRLMNIEVICSDKNEHQRRVETRLGDIPGLTPPTWQSVLDHEYEAWAEAPFTIDTALTPSVQAVSKLAKRLLAGA
;
A
#
# COMPACT_ATOMS: atom_id res chain seq x y z
N MET A 1 -8.87 5.19 6.31
CA MET A 1 -9.55 6.44 6.70
C MET A 1 -8.69 7.66 6.39
N ILE A 2 -9.30 8.67 5.77
CA ILE A 2 -8.73 9.99 5.46
C ILE A 2 -8.22 10.66 6.74
N GLU A 3 -8.97 10.53 7.84
CA GLU A 3 -8.59 11.05 9.16
C GLU A 3 -7.19 10.58 9.58
N SER A 4 -6.90 9.28 9.45
CA SER A 4 -5.58 8.75 9.79
C SER A 4 -4.47 9.31 8.91
N ARG A 5 -4.73 9.53 7.61
CA ARG A 5 -3.76 10.11 6.67
C ARG A 5 -3.44 11.57 7.05
N LEU A 6 -4.45 12.34 7.44
CA LEU A 6 -4.29 13.72 7.92
C LEU A 6 -3.50 13.78 9.23
N ALA A 7 -3.82 12.90 10.19
CA ALA A 7 -3.11 12.83 11.46
C ALA A 7 -1.61 12.54 11.27
N TRP A 8 -1.24 11.62 10.38
CA TRP A 8 0.17 11.36 10.06
C TRP A 8 0.86 12.55 9.40
N SER A 9 0.16 13.28 8.52
CA SER A 9 0.67 14.52 7.92
C SER A 9 0.95 15.58 8.98
N GLU A 10 0.05 15.77 9.93
CA GLU A 10 0.21 16.72 11.03
C GLU A 10 1.38 16.33 11.95
N ILE A 11 1.51 15.06 12.31
CA ILE A 11 2.63 14.56 13.14
C ILE A 11 3.97 14.85 12.45
N ALA A 12 4.10 14.54 11.16
CA ALA A 12 5.33 14.80 10.41
C ALA A 12 5.65 16.29 10.34
N SER A 13 4.64 17.13 10.09
CA SER A 13 4.77 18.59 10.10
C SER A 13 5.25 19.12 11.44
N ARG A 14 4.65 18.67 12.55
CA ARG A 14 5.04 19.07 13.92
C ARG A 14 6.45 18.61 14.30
N ALA A 15 6.86 17.44 13.82
CA ALA A 15 8.19 16.90 14.05
C ALA A 15 9.27 17.52 13.13
N GLY A 16 8.88 18.33 12.13
CA GLY A 16 9.81 18.91 11.16
C GLY A 16 10.44 17.88 10.24
N VAL A 17 9.78 16.74 10.01
CA VAL A 17 10.28 15.65 9.16
C VAL A 17 9.46 15.52 7.88
N ARG A 18 10.08 15.01 6.83
CA ARG A 18 9.39 14.75 5.56
C ARG A 18 8.49 13.51 5.70
N LEU A 19 7.24 13.64 5.24
CA LEU A 19 6.33 12.52 5.03
C LEU A 19 6.25 12.17 3.54
N MET A 20 6.35 10.89 3.20
CA MET A 20 6.12 10.38 1.86
C MET A 20 5.01 9.35 1.88
N ASN A 21 3.84 9.70 1.34
CA ASN A 21 2.75 8.77 1.14
C ASN A 21 3.04 7.88 -0.08
N ILE A 22 2.74 6.59 0.06
CA ILE A 22 2.89 5.59 -1.00
C ILE A 22 1.56 4.83 -1.08
N GLU A 23 1.00 4.75 -2.28
CA GLU A 23 -0.17 3.90 -2.53
C GLU A 23 0.30 2.60 -3.19
N VAL A 24 -0.12 1.46 -2.67
CA VAL A 24 0.22 0.14 -3.23
C VAL A 24 -1.05 -0.50 -3.75
N ILE A 25 -1.08 -0.80 -5.04
CA ILE A 25 -2.22 -1.41 -5.71
C ILE A 25 -1.83 -2.71 -6.42
N CYS A 26 -2.84 -3.48 -6.81
CA CYS A 26 -2.73 -4.54 -7.80
C CYS A 26 -3.82 -4.28 -8.82
N SER A 27 -3.48 -3.73 -9.99
CA SER A 27 -4.47 -3.37 -11.01
C SER A 27 -5.13 -4.59 -11.65
N ASP A 28 -4.46 -5.74 -11.64
CA ASP A 28 -5.01 -7.02 -12.06
C ASP A 28 -5.81 -7.66 -10.89
N LYS A 29 -7.13 -7.62 -11.01
CA LYS A 29 -8.08 -8.21 -10.05
C LYS A 29 -7.94 -9.73 -9.95
N ASN A 30 -7.68 -10.42 -11.05
CA ASN A 30 -7.56 -11.88 -11.05
C ASN A 30 -6.28 -12.30 -10.34
N GLU A 31 -5.17 -11.59 -10.60
CA GLU A 31 -3.92 -11.83 -9.89
C GLU A 31 -4.03 -11.47 -8.40
N HIS A 32 -4.76 -10.40 -8.04
CA HIS A 32 -5.01 -10.07 -6.64
C HIS A 32 -5.79 -11.19 -5.93
N GLN A 33 -6.89 -11.65 -6.53
CA GLN A 33 -7.68 -12.77 -6.01
C GLN A 33 -6.82 -14.02 -5.85
N ARG A 34 -6.07 -14.40 -6.90
CA ARG A 34 -5.17 -15.54 -6.87
C ARG A 34 -4.17 -15.44 -5.72
N ARG A 35 -3.53 -14.27 -5.52
CA ARG A 35 -2.58 -14.04 -4.42
C ARG A 35 -3.24 -14.17 -3.05
N VAL A 36 -4.45 -13.66 -2.86
CA VAL A 36 -5.19 -13.77 -1.59
C VAL A 36 -5.50 -15.24 -1.27
N GLU A 37 -6.10 -15.94 -2.22
CA GLU A 37 -6.59 -17.32 -2.02
C GLU A 37 -5.46 -18.36 -1.93
N THR A 38 -4.32 -18.09 -2.57
CA THR A 38 -3.17 -19.03 -2.57
C THR A 38 -2.10 -18.69 -1.53
N ARG A 39 -2.25 -17.59 -0.78
CA ARG A 39 -1.26 -17.21 0.24
C ARG A 39 -1.24 -18.23 1.36
N LEU A 40 -0.12 -18.93 1.49
CA LEU A 40 0.16 -19.74 2.67
C LEU A 40 0.43 -18.80 3.85
N GLY A 41 -0.42 -18.89 4.87
CA GLY A 41 -0.22 -18.17 6.12
C GLY A 41 1.01 -18.70 6.84
N ASP A 42 1.90 -17.80 7.22
CA ASP A 42 3.13 -18.06 7.98
C ASP A 42 3.02 -17.67 9.46
N ILE A 43 1.82 -17.23 9.89
CA ILE A 43 1.54 -16.76 11.25
C ILE A 43 0.59 -17.76 11.94
N PRO A 44 1.05 -18.46 12.99
CA PRO A 44 0.20 -19.39 13.75
C PRO A 44 -1.05 -18.71 14.31
N GLY A 45 -2.21 -19.33 14.11
CA GLY A 45 -3.49 -18.83 14.60
C GLY A 45 -4.12 -17.72 13.76
N LEU A 46 -3.47 -17.24 12.69
CA LEU A 46 -4.04 -16.26 11.78
C LEU A 46 -4.81 -16.95 10.65
N THR A 47 -6.09 -16.64 10.51
CA THR A 47 -6.88 -17.03 9.34
C THR A 47 -6.67 -16.01 8.21
N PRO A 48 -6.16 -16.43 7.03
CA PRO A 48 -6.05 -15.53 5.88
C PRO A 48 -7.43 -14.98 5.46
N PRO A 49 -7.49 -13.76 4.90
CA PRO A 49 -8.76 -13.21 4.42
C PRO A 49 -9.30 -14.00 3.23
N THR A 50 -10.63 -14.10 3.12
CA THR A 50 -11.28 -14.58 1.89
C THR A 50 -11.28 -13.48 0.83
N TRP A 51 -11.45 -13.86 -0.43
CA TRP A 51 -11.61 -12.87 -1.49
C TRP A 51 -12.82 -11.94 -1.25
N GLN A 52 -13.94 -12.49 -0.78
CA GLN A 52 -15.12 -11.68 -0.45
C GLN A 52 -14.81 -10.66 0.66
N SER A 53 -14.07 -11.06 1.70
CA SER A 53 -13.64 -10.13 2.75
C SER A 53 -12.75 -9.00 2.24
N VAL A 54 -11.99 -9.21 1.16
CA VAL A 54 -11.20 -8.15 0.51
C VAL A 54 -12.10 -7.20 -0.27
N LEU A 55 -13.11 -7.72 -0.98
CA LEU A 55 -14.08 -6.91 -1.73
C LEU A 55 -14.97 -6.07 -0.81
N ASP A 56 -15.35 -6.61 0.34
CA ASP A 56 -16.19 -5.95 1.33
C ASP A 56 -15.37 -4.95 2.20
N HIS A 57 -14.05 -4.96 2.08
CA HIS A 57 -13.19 -4.06 2.85
C HIS A 57 -13.34 -2.62 2.36
N GLU A 58 -13.76 -1.73 3.24
CA GLU A 58 -13.84 -0.31 2.92
C GLU A 58 -12.45 0.28 2.68
N TYR A 59 -12.24 0.81 1.47
CA TYR A 59 -11.06 1.59 1.12
C TYR A 59 -11.46 2.99 0.70
N GLU A 60 -10.97 3.98 1.44
CA GLU A 60 -11.10 5.37 1.04
C GLU A 60 -10.01 5.73 0.03
N ALA A 61 -10.40 5.93 -1.22
CA ALA A 61 -9.50 6.36 -2.29
C ALA A 61 -8.83 7.70 -1.94
N TRP A 62 -7.64 7.94 -2.51
CA TRP A 62 -7.02 9.25 -2.43
C TRP A 62 -7.75 10.26 -3.32
N ALA A 63 -7.91 11.50 -2.86
CA ALA A 63 -8.41 12.59 -3.70
C ALA A 63 -7.45 12.88 -4.86
N GLU A 64 -6.14 12.84 -4.58
CA GLU A 64 -5.06 12.83 -5.55
C GLU A 64 -4.11 11.69 -5.17
N ALA A 65 -3.90 10.76 -6.10
CA ALA A 65 -3.05 9.61 -5.83
C ALA A 65 -1.61 10.07 -5.55
N PRO A 66 -0.98 9.60 -4.45
CA PRO A 66 0.41 9.89 -4.17
C PRO A 66 1.31 9.06 -5.10
N PHE A 67 2.55 8.80 -4.69
CA PHE A 67 3.41 7.90 -5.43
C PHE A 67 2.82 6.47 -5.41
N THR A 68 2.25 6.03 -6.53
CA THR A 68 1.60 4.72 -6.65
C THR A 68 2.55 3.65 -7.18
N ILE A 69 2.56 2.49 -6.52
CA ILE A 69 3.20 1.27 -6.99
C ILE A 69 2.12 0.25 -7.34
N ASP A 70 2.08 -0.12 -8.62
CA ASP A 70 1.26 -1.23 -9.08
C ASP A 70 2.06 -2.54 -9.08
N THR A 71 1.67 -3.46 -8.20
CA THR A 71 2.30 -4.77 -7.99
C THR A 71 1.85 -5.84 -8.99
N ALA A 72 0.88 -5.53 -9.87
CA ALA A 72 0.61 -6.36 -11.04
C ALA A 72 1.72 -6.17 -12.11
N LEU A 73 2.27 -4.96 -12.18
CA LEU A 73 3.23 -4.55 -13.21
C LEU A 73 4.67 -4.39 -12.68
N THR A 74 4.83 -4.22 -11.37
CA THR A 74 6.14 -3.94 -10.76
C THR A 74 6.52 -5.04 -9.77
N PRO A 75 7.55 -5.86 -10.07
CA PRO A 75 8.13 -6.80 -9.12
C PRO A 75 8.67 -6.08 -7.87
N SER A 76 8.66 -6.76 -6.72
CA SER A 76 9.05 -6.19 -5.42
C SER A 76 10.42 -5.50 -5.43
N VAL A 77 11.44 -6.13 -6.02
CA VAL A 77 12.80 -5.56 -6.13
C VAL A 77 12.81 -4.23 -6.92
N GLN A 78 12.02 -4.17 -7.99
CA GLN A 78 11.88 -2.94 -8.78
C GLN A 78 11.09 -1.87 -8.01
N ALA A 79 10.05 -2.25 -7.28
CA ALA A 79 9.29 -1.33 -6.45
C ALA A 79 10.17 -0.69 -5.37
N VAL A 80 10.97 -1.49 -4.66
CA VAL A 80 11.95 -1.00 -3.67
C VAL A 80 12.94 -0.04 -4.32
N SER A 81 13.46 -0.39 -5.50
CA SER A 81 14.40 0.49 -6.22
C SER A 81 13.77 1.83 -6.61
N LYS A 82 12.51 1.83 -7.08
CA LYS A 82 11.75 3.05 -7.42
C LYS A 82 11.53 3.91 -6.17
N LEU A 83 11.17 3.30 -5.05
CA LEU A 83 10.95 3.98 -3.76
C LEU A 83 12.24 4.60 -3.22
N ALA A 84 13.36 3.86 -3.23
CA ALA A 84 14.65 4.36 -2.79
C ALA A 84 15.09 5.59 -3.61
N LYS A 85 14.94 5.54 -4.94
CA LYS A 85 15.22 6.70 -5.81
C LYS A 85 14.34 7.89 -5.46
N ARG A 86 13.04 7.68 -5.22
CA ARG A 86 12.11 8.77 -4.87
C ARG A 86 12.44 9.40 -3.52
N LEU A 87 12.83 8.60 -2.53
CA LEU A 87 13.25 9.05 -1.20
C LEU A 87 14.48 9.95 -1.25
N LEU A 88 15.47 9.56 -2.06
CA LEU A 88 16.72 10.31 -2.27
C LEU A 88 16.52 11.57 -3.10
N ALA A 89 15.65 11.56 -4.12
CA ALA A 89 15.37 12.72 -4.96
C ALA A 89 14.59 13.84 -4.24
N GLY A 90 14.02 13.56 -3.06
CA GLY A 90 13.36 14.55 -2.22
C GLY A 90 14.17 14.96 -0.98
N ALA A 91 15.42 14.51 -0.87
CA ALA A 91 16.36 14.92 0.18
C ALA A 91 16.98 16.28 -0.12
#